data_AF-A0A401HBE2-F1
#
_entry.id   AF-A0A401HBE2-F1
#
_cell.length_a   1.000
_cell.length_b   1.000
_cell.length_c   1.000
_cell.angle_alpha   90.00
_cell.angle_beta   90.00
_cell.angle_gamma   90.00
#
_symmetry.space_group_name_H-M   'P 1'
#
loop_
_entity.id
_entity.type
_entity.pdbx_description
1 polymer ?
#
loop_
_entity_poly.entity_id
_entity_poly.type
_entity_poly.pdbx_seq_one_letter_code
_entity_poly.pdbx_strand_id
1 'polypeptide(L)'
;MFDEAVVLVGYRGGEVVEAVRSCGFGGVRFVEQGGVLGTGHAVRRVLEELGGVGVFTFVYGDVYLDSRFYRLLASAEAPSVLAGWVEDARWYGLLDVGG
;
A
#
# COMPACT_ATOMS: atom_id res chain seq x y z
N MET A 1 -12.35 -7.52 5.83
CA MET A 1 -12.33 -6.14 6.39
C MET A 1 -10.96 -5.97 7.02
N PHE A 2 -10.31 -4.82 6.89
CA PHE A 2 -8.97 -4.60 7.47
C PHE A 2 -9.08 -4.18 8.93
N ASP A 3 -8.18 -4.68 9.77
CA ASP A 3 -8.16 -4.38 11.21
C ASP A 3 -7.53 -3.02 11.52
N GLU A 4 -6.49 -2.64 10.78
CA GLU A 4 -5.74 -1.40 10.94
C GLU A 4 -5.43 -0.78 9.57
N ALA A 5 -5.47 0.55 9.49
CA ALA A 5 -4.97 1.30 8.34
C ALA A 5 -3.62 1.94 8.68
N VAL A 6 -2.61 1.68 7.85
CA VAL A 6 -1.26 2.21 8.05
C VAL A 6 -0.86 3.05 6.83
N VAL A 7 -0.48 4.30 7.07
CA VAL A 7 0.00 5.22 6.04
C VAL A 7 1.50 5.43 6.25
N LEU A 8 2.30 4.94 5.32
CA LEU A 8 3.72 5.24 5.25
C LEU A 8 3.92 6.64 4.66
N VAL A 9 4.57 7.52 5.40
CA VAL A 9 4.84 8.90 5.00
C VAL A 9 6.34 9.14 4.79
N GLY A 10 6.67 9.97 3.82
CA GLY A 10 8.04 10.35 3.47
C GLY A 10 8.15 11.86 3.24
N TYR A 11 8.53 12.26 2.02
CA TYR A 11 8.60 13.68 1.65
C TYR A 11 7.28 14.41 1.93
N ARG A 12 7.36 15.57 2.60
CA ARG A 12 6.19 16.35 3.06
C ARG A 12 5.20 15.54 3.90
N GLY A 13 5.67 14.54 4.65
CA GLY A 13 4.84 13.64 5.44
C GLY A 13 3.89 14.35 6.40
N GLY A 14 4.32 15.46 7.02
CA GLY A 14 3.46 16.25 7.92
C GLY A 14 2.17 16.74 7.27
N GLU A 15 2.23 17.16 6.01
CA GLU A 15 1.04 17.63 5.28
C GLU A 15 0.09 16.49 4.92
N VAL A 16 0.64 15.31 4.61
CA VAL A 16 -0.17 14.10 4.39
C VAL A 16 -0.85 13.68 5.68
N VAL A 17 -0.14 13.70 6.81
CA VAL A 17 -0.70 13.38 8.13
C VAL A 17 -1.84 14.35 8.48
N GLU A 18 -1.63 15.65 8.29
CA GLU A 18 -2.65 16.67 8.54
C GLU A 18 -3.89 16.47 7.65
N ALA A 19 -3.68 16.28 6.34
CA ALA A 19 -4.77 16.04 5.40
C ALA A 19 -5.58 14.78 5.76
N VAL A 20 -4.92 13.66 6.04
CA VAL A 20 -5.61 12.39 6.41
C VAL A 20 -6.36 12.54 7.73
N ARG A 21 -5.77 13.22 8.73
CA ARG A 21 -6.45 13.49 10.00
C ARG A 21 -7.67 14.41 9.83
N SER A 22 -7.59 15.39 8.92
CA SER A 22 -8.69 16.32 8.65
C SER A 22 -9.93 15.63 8.09
N CYS A 23 -9.76 14.47 7.44
CA CYS A 23 -10.88 13.65 6.95
C CYS A 23 -11.69 12.97 8.08
N GLY A 24 -11.21 13.00 9.33
CA GLY A 24 -11.93 12.41 10.47
C GLY A 24 -11.92 10.89 10.51
N PHE A 25 -11.03 10.22 9.76
CA PHE A 25 -10.87 8.76 9.85
C PHE A 25 -10.24 8.37 11.19
N GLY A 26 -10.90 7.48 11.93
CA GLY A 26 -10.31 6.81 13.09
C GLY A 26 -9.41 5.65 12.69
N GLY A 27 -8.47 5.26 13.56
CA GLY A 27 -7.69 4.02 13.40
C GLY A 27 -6.64 4.05 12.30
N VAL A 28 -6.12 5.24 11.93
CA VAL A 28 -5.01 5.38 10.99
C VAL A 28 -3.69 5.58 11.74
N ARG A 29 -2.76 4.64 11.59
CA ARG A 29 -1.38 4.76 12.08
C ARG A 29 -0.50 5.34 10.98
N PHE A 30 0.43 6.20 11.38
CA PHE A 30 1.42 6.78 10.47
C PHE A 30 2.80 6.22 10.78
N VAL A 31 3.54 5.86 9.73
CA VAL A 31 4.91 5.35 9.83
C VAL A 31 5.81 6.24 8.97
N GLU A 32 6.93 6.71 9.52
CA GLU A 32 7.91 7.44 8.73
C GLU A 32 8.84 6.48 7.98
N GLN A 33 8.99 6.70 6.67
CA GLN A 33 9.89 5.91 5.82
C GLN A 33 11.36 6.21 6.11
N GLY A 34 11.68 7.43 6.56
CA GLY A 34 13.04 7.94 6.69
C GLY A 34 13.64 8.25 5.32
N GLY A 35 14.28 7.25 4.69
CA GLY A 35 14.98 7.39 3.41
C GLY A 35 14.23 6.78 2.22
N VAL A 36 14.36 7.41 1.04
CA VAL A 36 13.78 6.91 -0.22
C VAL A 36 14.72 5.86 -0.84
N LEU A 37 14.63 4.62 -0.34
CA LEU A 37 15.41 3.47 -0.81
C LEU A 37 14.56 2.48 -1.64
N GLY A 38 13.43 2.94 -2.18
CA GLY A 38 12.52 2.13 -2.98
C GLY A 38 11.41 1.42 -2.20
N THR A 39 10.58 0.66 -2.93
CA THR A 39 9.36 0.04 -2.42
C THR A 39 9.63 -1.13 -1.47
N GLY A 40 10.66 -1.94 -1.74
CA GLY A 40 11.08 -3.02 -0.83
C GLY A 40 11.50 -2.48 0.55
N HIS A 41 12.20 -1.33 0.57
CA HIS A 41 12.56 -0.67 1.83
C HIS A 41 11.33 -0.14 2.58
N ALA A 42 10.38 0.46 1.85
CA ALA A 42 9.12 0.93 2.41
C ALA A 42 8.34 -0.21 3.10
N VAL A 43 8.17 -1.34 2.41
CA VAL A 43 7.51 -2.53 2.94
C VAL A 43 8.24 -3.05 4.18
N ARG A 44 9.56 -3.23 4.11
CA ARG A 44 10.36 -3.68 5.26
C ARG A 44 10.19 -2.77 6.47
N ARG A 45 10.24 -1.45 6.28
CA ARG A 45 10.10 -0.47 7.37
C ARG A 45 8.75 -0.58 8.07
N VAL A 46 7.67 -0.75 7.30
CA VAL A 46 6.32 -0.95 7.86
C VAL A 46 6.25 -2.27 8.63
N LEU A 47 6.75 -3.37 8.05
CA LEU A 47 6.73 -4.66 8.72
C LEU A 47 7.52 -4.67 10.03
N GLU A 48 8.70 -4.03 10.06
CA GLU A 48 9.50 -3.87 11.30
C GLU A 48 8.75 -3.08 12.38
N GLU A 49 8.05 -2.02 11.99
CA GLU A 49 7.27 -1.15 12.87
C GLU A 49 6.00 -1.84 13.44
N LEU A 50 5.47 -2.83 12.71
CA LEU A 50 4.28 -3.62 13.07
C LEU A 50 4.63 -5.00 13.66
N GLY A 51 5.91 -5.35 13.79
CA GLY A 51 6.37 -6.65 14.27
C GLY A 51 6.25 -7.81 13.27
N GLY A 52 5.85 -7.54 12.03
CA GLY A 52 5.91 -8.49 10.92
C GLY A 52 4.93 -9.68 10.96
N VAL A 53 3.96 -9.68 11.88
CA VAL A 53 2.99 -10.78 12.03
C VAL A 53 1.65 -10.38 11.41
N GLY A 54 1.07 -11.26 10.60
CA GLY A 54 -0.26 -11.09 10.00
C GLY A 54 -0.27 -11.08 8.48
N VAL A 55 -1.42 -10.74 7.92
CA VAL A 55 -1.64 -10.61 6.47
C VAL A 55 -1.71 -9.13 6.12
N PHE A 56 -0.85 -8.69 5.20
CA PHE A 56 -0.75 -7.29 4.81
C PHE A 56 -1.21 -7.11 3.37
N THR A 57 -2.00 -6.06 3.12
CA THR A 57 -2.32 -5.58 1.78
C THR A 57 -1.64 -4.25 1.57
N PHE A 58 -0.76 -4.19 0.57
CA PHE A 58 -0.05 -2.95 0.21
C PHE A 58 -0.73 -2.28 -0.97
N VAL A 59 -0.96 -0.97 -0.84
CA VAL A 59 -1.49 -0.12 -1.90
C VAL A 59 -0.61 1.11 -2.06
N TYR A 60 -0.50 1.61 -3.28
CA TYR A 60 0.21 2.85 -3.57
C TYR A 60 -0.70 4.05 -3.34
N GLY A 61 -0.21 5.08 -2.64
CA GLY A 61 -1.00 6.26 -2.27
C GLY A 61 -1.38 7.17 -3.43
N ASP A 62 -0.72 7.03 -4.58
CA ASP A 62 -0.98 7.73 -5.82
C ASP A 62 -1.80 6.90 -6.83
N VAL A 63 -2.18 5.67 -6.48
CA VAL A 63 -3.00 4.80 -7.31
C VAL A 63 -4.41 4.71 -6.72
N TYR A 64 -5.37 5.26 -7.47
CA TYR A 64 -6.78 5.14 -7.15
C TYR A 64 -7.44 4.06 -8.02
N LEU A 65 -8.09 3.09 -7.36
CA LEU A 65 -8.89 2.05 -8.01
C LEU A 65 -10.35 2.15 -7.56
N ASP A 66 -11.26 1.58 -8.35
CA ASP A 66 -12.65 1.41 -7.90
C ASP A 66 -12.71 0.54 -6.63
N SER A 67 -13.66 0.87 -5.74
CA SER A 67 -13.90 0.16 -4.46
C SER A 67 -14.01 -1.37 -4.59
N ARG A 68 -14.43 -1.89 -5.75
CA ARG A 68 -14.52 -3.34 -6.01
C ARG A 68 -13.16 -4.02 -5.99
N PHE A 69 -12.09 -3.34 -6.41
CA PHE A 69 -10.75 -3.92 -6.48
C PHE A 69 -10.10 -3.99 -5.10
N TYR A 70 -10.30 -2.97 -4.27
CA TYR A 70 -9.88 -3.04 -2.87
C TYR A 70 -10.60 -4.16 -2.11
N ARG A 71 -11.90 -4.38 -2.40
CA ARG A 71 -12.64 -5.52 -1.85
C ARG A 71 -12.10 -6.87 -2.32
N LEU A 72 -11.76 -6.98 -3.60
CA LEU A 72 -11.16 -8.19 -4.17
C LEU A 72 -9.81 -8.50 -3.52
N LEU A 73 -8.92 -7.50 -3.40
CA LEU A 73 -7.64 -7.61 -2.70
C LEU A 73 -7.83 -8.04 -1.24
N ALA A 74 -8.79 -7.46 -0.53
CA ALA A 74 -9.07 -7.80 0.87
C ALA A 74 -9.55 -9.25 1.08
N SER A 75 -10.04 -9.90 0.04
CA SER A 75 -10.53 -11.29 0.06
C SER A 75 -9.57 -12.30 -0.59
N ALA A 76 -8.48 -11.83 -1.20
CA ALA A 76 -7.56 -12.69 -1.91
C ALA A 76 -6.66 -13.46 -0.93
N GLU A 77 -6.31 -14.70 -1.28
CA GLU A 77 -5.34 -15.49 -0.53
C GLU A 77 -3.94 -14.87 -0.69
N ALA A 78 -3.18 -14.80 0.40
CA ALA A 78 -1.81 -14.29 0.36
C ALA A 78 -0.81 -15.43 0.04
N PRO A 79 0.20 -15.20 -0.81
CA PRO A 79 0.50 -13.96 -1.53
C PRO A 79 -0.34 -13.82 -2.81
N SER A 80 -0.86 -12.62 -3.04
CA SER A 80 -1.57 -12.27 -4.28
C SER A 80 -1.19 -10.88 -4.75
N VAL A 81 -1.32 -10.66 -6.06
CA VAL A 81 -1.10 -9.37 -6.72
C VAL A 81 -2.28 -9.08 -7.64
N LEU A 82 -2.71 -7.82 -7.67
CA LEU A 82 -3.68 -7.35 -8.66
C LEU A 82 -2.92 -6.86 -9.90
N ALA A 83 -3.17 -7.50 -11.03
CA ALA A 83 -2.64 -7.08 -12.33
C ALA A 83 -3.77 -6.61 -13.26
N GLY A 84 -3.44 -5.69 -14.16
CA GLY A 84 -4.35 -5.16 -15.17
C GLY A 84 -3.71 -5.19 -16.56
N TRP A 85 -4.54 -5.28 -17.58
CA TRP A 85 -4.11 -5.17 -18.98
C TRP A 85 -3.95 -3.71 -19.37
N VAL A 86 -2.87 -3.40 -20.08
CA VAL A 86 -2.58 -2.07 -20.62
C VAL A 86 -2.07 -2.20 -22.05
N GLU A 87 -2.31 -1.20 -22.89
CA GLU A 87 -1.84 -1.19 -24.29
C GLU A 87 -0.31 -1.00 -24.39
N ASP A 88 0.28 -0.19 -23.49
CA ASP A 88 1.72 0.02 -23.38
C ASP A 88 2.19 -0.22 -21.94
N ALA A 89 2.92 -1.33 -21.74
CA ALA A 89 3.37 -1.78 -20.43
C ALA A 89 4.79 -1.31 -20.05
N ARG A 90 5.44 -0.49 -20.87
CA ARG A 90 6.87 -0.11 -20.69
C ARG A 90 7.22 0.58 -19.37
N TRP A 91 6.22 1.13 -18.67
CA TRP A 91 6.37 1.87 -17.41
C TRP A 91 5.97 1.06 -16.18
N TYR A 92 5.59 -0.20 -16.36
CA TYR A 92 5.03 -1.05 -15.31
C TYR A 92 5.83 -2.33 -15.11
N GLY A 93 5.61 -2.99 -13.96
CA GLY A 93 6.02 -4.37 -13.77
C GLY A 93 5.21 -5.30 -14.67
N LEU A 94 5.88 -6.24 -15.33
CA LEU A 94 5.24 -7.25 -16.15
C LEU A 94 4.90 -8.47 -15.30
N LEU A 95 3.66 -8.93 -15.37
CA LEU A 95 3.24 -10.21 -14.79
C LEU A 95 3.20 -11.24 -15.92
N ASP A 96 4.12 -12.19 -15.87
CA ASP A 96 4.04 -13.38 -16.71
C ASP A 96 3.17 -14.42 -16.00
N VAL A 97 2.06 -14.80 -16.64
CA VAL A 97 1.14 -15.84 -16.17
C VAL A 97 1.45 -17.19 -16.84
N GLY A 98 2.56 -17.30 -17.58
CA GLY A 98 3.04 -18.48 -18.27
C GLY A 98 4.02 -19.32 -17.46
N GLY A 99 3.49 -20.42 -16.91
CA GLY A 99 4.18 -21.59 -16.38
C GLY A 99 3.23 -22.78 -16.39
#